data_AF-A0A838KPP0-F1
#
_entry.id   AF-A0A838KPP0-F1
#
_cell.length_a   1.000
_cell.length_b   1.000
_cell.length_c   1.000
_cell.angle_alpha   90.00
_cell.angle_beta   90.00
_cell.angle_gamma   90.00
#
_symmetry.space_group_name_H-M   'P 1'
#
loop_
_entity.id
_entity.type
_entity.pdbx_description
1 polymer ?
#
loop_
_entity_poly.entity_id
_entity_poly.type
_entity_poly.pdbx_seq_one_letter_code
_entity_poly.pdbx_strand_id
1 'polypeptide(L)'
;MLTATLYGVGTALPLVIGAFIGLRWQLPTPVLAAMMAFGAGTMIAAVSSELFQPAFDEVGGLVAGGALLVGAGVYVGADRLIEQRLGPASLGWALMLGTVLDGVPENIALGVSLQEAGGLVLLVAVAVGNTPEAISGAAQMRDQHRLSHLRAWSLWAATAVLLVLVTVGGYAVSDTVSASAIATVQALAGGATIAVLAVALMPEAYRQGGWWTGLATALGFVVAFALGG
;
A
#
# COMPACT_ATOMS: atom_id res chain seq x y z
N MET A 1 -2.10 4.26 23.55
CA MET A 1 -2.92 3.07 23.17
C MET A 1 -4.19 3.45 22.44
N LEU A 2 -5.15 4.15 23.04
CA LEU A 2 -6.39 4.56 22.34
C LEU A 2 -6.11 5.38 21.06
N THR A 3 -5.21 6.36 21.13
CA THR A 3 -4.81 7.17 19.96
C THR A 3 -4.25 6.29 18.83
N ALA A 4 -3.33 5.37 19.13
CA ALA A 4 -2.77 4.46 18.13
C ALA A 4 -3.83 3.55 17.50
N THR A 5 -4.79 3.08 18.29
CA THR A 5 -5.92 2.31 17.75
C THR A 5 -6.80 3.16 16.83
N LEU A 6 -7.12 4.41 17.21
CA LEU A 6 -7.92 5.30 16.37
C LEU A 6 -7.22 5.63 15.05
N TYR A 7 -5.91 5.88 15.09
CA TYR A 7 -5.12 6.16 13.90
C TYR A 7 -4.98 4.93 13.00
N GLY A 8 -4.68 3.76 13.58
CA GLY A 8 -4.65 2.50 12.82
C GLY A 8 -6.02 2.17 12.21
N VAL A 9 -7.11 2.39 12.93
CA VAL A 9 -8.47 2.24 12.36
C VAL A 9 -8.69 3.25 11.23
N GLY A 10 -8.18 4.47 11.35
CA GLY A 10 -8.26 5.49 10.31
C GLY A 10 -7.55 5.10 9.01
N THR A 11 -6.38 4.44 9.09
CA THR A 11 -5.66 3.92 7.90
C THR A 11 -6.26 2.63 7.35
N ALA A 12 -6.89 1.82 8.19
CA ALA A 12 -7.44 0.51 7.82
C ALA A 12 -8.90 0.56 7.32
N LEU A 13 -9.72 1.53 7.74
CA LEU A 13 -11.09 1.71 7.28
C LEU A 13 -11.20 1.86 5.74
N PRO A 14 -10.35 2.66 5.08
CA PRO A 14 -10.38 2.79 3.63
C PRO A 14 -10.13 1.48 2.89
N LEU A 15 -9.31 0.56 3.45
CA LEU A 15 -9.12 -0.78 2.90
C LEU A 15 -10.41 -1.60 2.94
N VAL A 16 -11.10 -1.62 4.09
CA VAL A 16 -12.33 -2.41 4.24
C VAL A 16 -13.47 -1.86 3.38
N ILE A 17 -13.62 -0.53 3.36
CA ILE A 17 -14.63 0.16 2.56
C ILE A 17 -14.32 -0.03 1.07
N GLY A 18 -13.07 0.15 0.67
CA GLY A 18 -12.62 -0.05 -0.70
C GLY A 18 -12.86 -1.48 -1.18
N ALA A 19 -12.49 -2.47 -0.37
CA ALA A 19 -12.72 -3.87 -0.69
C ALA A 19 -14.21 -4.19 -0.83
N PHE A 20 -15.05 -3.66 0.07
CA PHE A 20 -16.50 -3.79 -0.04
C PHE A 20 -17.04 -3.18 -1.34
N ILE A 21 -16.58 -1.99 -1.71
CA ILE A 21 -16.96 -1.33 -2.96
C ILE A 21 -16.58 -2.19 -4.17
N GLY A 22 -15.32 -2.65 -4.25
CA GLY A 22 -14.80 -3.47 -5.35
C GLY A 22 -15.53 -4.79 -5.52
N LEU A 23 -15.94 -5.43 -4.42
CA LEU A 23 -16.69 -6.68 -4.44
C LEU A 23 -18.17 -6.48 -4.78
N ARG A 24 -18.78 -5.38 -4.34
CA ARG A 24 -20.23 -5.18 -4.47
C ARG A 24 -20.64 -4.54 -5.80
N TRP A 25 -19.82 -3.65 -6.35
CA TRP A 25 -20.15 -2.87 -7.53
C TRP A 25 -19.18 -3.12 -8.68
N GLN A 26 -19.73 -3.40 -9.86
CA GLN A 26 -18.98 -3.44 -11.11
C GLN A 26 -18.73 -2.00 -11.57
N LEU A 27 -17.58 -1.46 -11.20
CA LEU A 27 -17.15 -0.14 -11.65
C LEU A 27 -16.88 -0.18 -13.16
N PRO A 28 -17.22 0.89 -13.91
CA PRO A 28 -16.82 1.01 -15.30
C PRO A 28 -15.31 0.90 -15.44
N THR A 29 -14.83 0.16 -16.44
CA THR A 29 -13.39 -0.04 -16.70
C THR A 29 -12.57 1.26 -16.71
N PRO A 30 -13.04 2.39 -17.28
CA PRO A 30 -12.32 3.65 -17.20
C PRO A 30 -12.20 4.19 -15.78
N VAL A 31 -13.21 4.01 -14.93
CA VAL A 31 -13.15 4.47 -13.52
C VAL A 31 -12.13 3.63 -12.76
N LEU A 32 -12.17 2.31 -12.91
CA LEU A 32 -11.22 1.40 -12.27
C LEU A 32 -9.78 1.70 -12.70
N ALA A 33 -9.54 1.90 -14.00
CA ALA A 33 -8.25 2.31 -14.53
C ALA A 33 -7.77 3.65 -13.98
N ALA A 34 -8.67 4.63 -13.82
CA ALA A 34 -8.34 5.95 -13.29
C ALA A 34 -7.90 5.83 -11.83
N MET A 35 -8.61 5.03 -11.04
CA MET A 35 -8.29 4.80 -9.63
C MET A 35 -6.93 4.11 -9.48
N MET A 36 -6.67 3.03 -10.21
CA MET A 36 -5.37 2.34 -10.17
C MET A 36 -4.22 3.26 -10.61
N ALA A 37 -4.41 4.01 -11.69
CA ALA A 37 -3.41 4.94 -12.18
C ALA A 37 -3.15 6.08 -11.19
N PHE A 38 -4.20 6.67 -10.62
CA PHE A 38 -4.13 7.69 -9.58
C PHE A 38 -3.39 7.15 -8.34
N GLY A 39 -3.77 5.97 -7.84
CA GLY A 39 -3.10 5.30 -6.73
C GLY A 39 -1.62 5.03 -7.01
N ALA A 40 -1.28 4.63 -8.24
CA ALA A 40 0.12 4.48 -8.63
C ALA A 40 0.89 5.80 -8.50
N GLY A 41 0.28 6.91 -8.92
CA GLY A 41 0.86 8.25 -8.77
C GLY A 41 1.07 8.65 -7.31
N THR A 42 0.08 8.40 -6.45
CA THR A 42 0.17 8.71 -5.02
C THR A 42 1.28 7.90 -4.34
N MET A 43 1.40 6.62 -4.68
CA MET A 43 2.45 5.74 -4.13
C MET A 43 3.85 6.13 -4.59
N ILE A 44 4.04 6.60 -5.83
CA ILE A 44 5.35 7.12 -6.28
C ILE A 44 5.79 8.30 -5.39
N ALA A 45 4.86 9.21 -5.09
CA ALA A 45 5.14 10.34 -4.21
C ALA A 45 5.49 9.85 -2.80
N ALA A 46 4.63 9.02 -2.19
CA ALA A 46 4.81 8.49 -0.82
C ALA A 46 6.13 7.71 -0.67
N VAL A 47 6.44 6.80 -1.61
CA VAL A 47 7.71 6.06 -1.62
C VAL A 47 8.90 7.00 -1.65
N SER A 48 8.83 8.06 -2.43
CA SER A 48 9.94 8.98 -2.59
C SER A 48 10.13 9.84 -1.35
N SER A 49 9.07 10.50 -0.87
CA SER A 49 9.15 11.51 0.19
C SER A 49 8.98 10.98 1.61
N GLU A 50 8.21 9.91 1.80
CA GLU A 50 7.81 9.42 3.14
C GLU A 50 8.51 8.11 3.53
N LEU A 51 8.96 7.32 2.56
CA LEU A 51 9.65 6.04 2.82
C LEU A 51 11.14 6.12 2.54
N PHE A 52 11.53 6.38 1.29
CA PHE A 52 12.93 6.25 0.89
C PHE A 52 13.79 7.46 1.28
N GLN A 53 13.30 8.70 1.10
CA GLN A 53 14.07 9.89 1.47
C GLN A 53 14.42 9.92 2.97
N PRO A 54 13.47 9.74 3.92
CA PRO A 54 13.81 9.72 5.34
C PRO A 54 14.76 8.57 5.69
N ALA A 55 14.59 7.40 5.06
CA ALA A 55 15.48 6.28 5.27
C ALA A 55 16.90 6.53 4.73
N PHE A 56 17.01 7.16 3.57
CA PHE A 56 18.29 7.53 2.96
C PHE A 56 19.06 8.50 3.85
N ASP A 57 18.36 9.48 4.43
CA ASP A 57 18.94 10.48 5.33
C ASP A 57 19.36 9.87 6.68
N GLU A 58 18.60 8.90 7.20
CA GLU A 58 18.85 8.27 8.51
C GLU A 58 19.93 7.17 8.47
N VAL A 59 19.87 6.23 7.51
CA VAL A 59 20.79 5.06 7.47
C VAL A 59 21.81 5.11 6.33
N GLY A 60 21.76 6.13 5.49
CA GLY A 60 22.65 6.32 4.35
C GLY A 60 22.30 5.44 3.15
N GLY A 61 22.79 5.86 1.97
CA GLY A 61 22.40 5.28 0.69
C GLY A 61 22.72 3.80 0.49
N LEU A 62 23.77 3.26 1.12
CA LEU A 62 24.11 1.83 1.00
C LEU A 62 23.09 0.95 1.73
N VAL A 63 22.73 1.31 2.97
CA VAL A 63 21.78 0.54 3.78
C VAL A 63 20.37 0.72 3.22
N ALA A 64 19.95 1.96 2.97
CA ALA A 64 18.64 2.26 2.40
C ALA A 64 18.47 1.62 1.01
N GLY A 65 19.45 1.77 0.12
CA GLY A 65 19.42 1.16 -1.21
C GLY A 65 19.42 -0.37 -1.16
N GLY A 66 20.22 -0.97 -0.27
CA GLY A 66 20.22 -2.42 -0.05
C GLY A 66 18.88 -2.93 0.45
N ALA A 67 18.29 -2.27 1.44
CA ALA A 67 16.98 -2.61 1.98
C ALA A 67 15.87 -2.48 0.92
N LEU A 68 15.89 -1.42 0.12
CA LEU A 68 14.98 -1.23 -1.01
C LEU A 68 15.07 -2.38 -2.02
N LEU A 69 16.27 -2.77 -2.43
CA LEU A 69 16.43 -3.90 -3.37
C LEU A 69 15.96 -5.23 -2.78
N VAL A 70 16.20 -5.45 -1.48
CA VAL A 70 15.68 -6.63 -0.77
C VAL A 70 14.15 -6.62 -0.75
N GLY A 71 13.52 -5.49 -0.42
CA GLY A 71 12.06 -5.35 -0.41
C GLY A 71 11.43 -5.61 -1.77
N ALA A 72 12.01 -5.04 -2.82
CA ALA A 72 11.60 -5.31 -4.20
C ALA A 72 11.75 -6.80 -4.55
N GLY A 73 12.87 -7.42 -4.16
CA GLY A 73 13.11 -8.85 -4.36
C GLY A 73 12.12 -9.74 -3.61
N VAL A 74 11.74 -9.39 -2.38
CA VAL A 74 10.73 -10.10 -1.59
C VAL A 74 9.37 -10.03 -2.28
N TYR A 75 8.95 -8.83 -2.72
CA TYR A 75 7.70 -8.67 -3.46
C TYR A 75 7.71 -9.49 -4.75
N VAL A 76 8.71 -9.30 -5.61
CA VAL A 76 8.80 -10.00 -6.92
C VAL A 76 8.85 -11.52 -6.73
N GLY A 77 9.60 -12.00 -5.74
CA GLY A 77 9.68 -13.42 -5.43
C GLY A 77 8.34 -13.99 -4.98
N ALA A 78 7.65 -13.30 -4.08
CA ALA A 78 6.35 -13.72 -3.57
C ALA A 78 5.25 -13.62 -4.64
N ASP A 79 5.22 -12.55 -5.42
CA ASP A 79 4.30 -12.36 -6.54
C ASP A 79 4.49 -13.46 -7.59
N ARG A 80 5.73 -13.77 -7.96
CA ARG A 80 6.05 -14.87 -8.88
C ARG A 80 5.58 -16.24 -8.35
N LEU A 81 5.64 -16.49 -7.05
CA LEU A 81 5.10 -17.71 -6.45
C LEU A 81 3.56 -17.74 -6.50
N ILE A 82 2.91 -16.59 -6.32
CA ILE A 82 1.45 -16.44 -6.45
C ILE A 82 1.02 -16.69 -7.90
N GLU A 83 1.70 -16.08 -8.88
CA GLU A 83 1.46 -16.28 -10.31
C GLU A 83 1.58 -17.76 -10.71
N GLN A 84 2.63 -18.44 -10.25
CA GLN A 84 2.82 -19.87 -10.55
C GLN A 84 1.71 -20.77 -10.01
N ARG A 85 1.09 -20.38 -8.88
CA ARG A 85 0.04 -21.18 -8.23
C ARG A 85 -1.37 -20.84 -8.69
N LEU A 86 -1.63 -19.55 -8.96
CA LEU A 86 -2.97 -19.03 -9.23
C LEU A 86 -3.20 -18.66 -10.70
N GLY A 87 -2.14 -18.56 -11.51
CA GLY A 87 -2.22 -18.21 -12.93
C GLY A 87 -2.96 -16.88 -13.13
N PRO A 88 -3.95 -16.79 -14.04
CA PRO A 88 -4.71 -15.55 -14.31
C PRO A 88 -5.43 -14.94 -13.09
N ALA A 89 -5.59 -15.70 -12.00
CA ALA A 89 -6.21 -15.22 -10.77
C ALA A 89 -5.22 -14.53 -9.82
N SER A 90 -3.94 -14.37 -10.18
CA SER A 90 -2.91 -13.83 -9.29
C SER A 90 -3.10 -12.36 -8.93
N LEU A 91 -3.61 -11.54 -9.84
CA LEU A 91 -3.53 -10.07 -9.72
C LEU A 91 -4.22 -9.50 -8.47
N GLY A 92 -5.40 -10.00 -8.10
CA GLY A 92 -6.07 -9.57 -6.85
C GLY A 92 -5.28 -9.96 -5.59
N TRP A 93 -4.56 -11.08 -5.64
CA TRP A 93 -3.69 -11.54 -4.55
C TRP A 93 -2.36 -10.80 -4.51
N ALA A 94 -1.81 -10.46 -5.68
CA ALA A 94 -0.60 -9.66 -5.83
C ALA A 94 -0.79 -8.27 -5.23
N LEU A 95 -1.92 -7.62 -5.52
CA LEU A 95 -2.26 -6.32 -4.94
C LEU A 95 -2.44 -6.41 -3.42
N MET A 96 -3.15 -7.43 -2.91
CA MET A 96 -3.28 -7.62 -1.45
C MET A 96 -1.94 -7.90 -0.77
N LEU A 97 -1.05 -8.66 -1.41
CA LEU A 97 0.31 -8.89 -0.93
C LEU A 97 1.10 -7.58 -0.90
N GLY A 98 0.98 -6.74 -1.94
CA GLY A 98 1.56 -5.40 -1.99
C GLY A 98 1.11 -4.56 -0.81
N THR A 99 -0.19 -4.47 -0.57
CA THR A 99 -0.77 -3.75 0.57
C THR A 99 -0.26 -4.27 1.93
N VAL A 100 -0.01 -5.58 2.09
CA VAL A 100 0.58 -6.12 3.32
C VAL A 100 2.06 -5.74 3.45
N LEU A 101 2.83 -5.89 2.36
CA LEU A 101 4.28 -5.66 2.37
C LEU A 101 4.64 -4.18 2.55
N ASP A 102 3.83 -3.28 2.01
CA ASP A 102 3.98 -1.82 2.18
C ASP A 102 3.30 -1.34 3.48
N GLY A 103 2.06 -1.79 3.69
CA GLY A 103 1.24 -1.34 4.81
C GLY A 103 1.84 -1.69 6.17
N VAL A 104 2.56 -2.82 6.31
CA VAL A 104 3.19 -3.17 7.60
C VAL A 104 4.24 -2.11 7.99
N PRO A 105 5.27 -1.83 7.19
CA PRO A 105 6.20 -0.73 7.45
C PRO A 105 5.55 0.64 7.67
N GLU A 106 4.61 1.05 6.82
CA GLU A 106 3.93 2.35 6.97
C GLU A 106 3.18 2.46 8.30
N ASN A 107 2.48 1.40 8.70
CA ASN A 107 1.73 1.39 9.94
C ASN A 107 2.64 1.31 11.17
N ILE A 108 3.84 0.69 11.07
CA ILE A 108 4.87 0.78 12.13
C ILE A 108 5.35 2.22 12.27
N ALA A 109 5.72 2.86 11.15
CA ALA A 109 6.21 4.24 11.13
C ALA A 109 5.15 5.22 11.67
N LEU A 110 3.88 5.05 11.28
CA LEU A 110 2.75 5.75 11.88
C LEU A 110 2.69 5.50 13.39
N GLY A 111 2.75 4.24 13.82
CA GLY A 111 2.73 3.84 15.23
C GLY A 111 3.79 4.55 16.08
N VAL A 112 5.03 4.63 15.58
CA VAL A 112 6.14 5.29 16.29
C VAL A 112 6.03 6.82 16.23
N SER A 113 5.62 7.38 15.10
CA SER A 113 5.50 8.84 14.89
C SER A 113 4.29 9.49 15.56
N LEU A 114 3.37 8.70 16.14
CA LEU A 114 2.21 9.23 16.88
C LEU A 114 2.57 10.09 18.11
N GLN A 115 3.82 10.05 18.58
CA GLN A 115 4.30 10.95 19.62
C GLN A 115 4.67 12.33 19.07
N GLU A 116 4.83 12.47 17.75
CA GLU A 116 5.23 13.68 17.04
C GLU A 116 4.06 14.31 16.27
N ALA A 117 4.18 15.59 15.90
CA ALA A 117 3.08 16.40 15.34
C ALA A 117 2.69 16.06 13.87
N GLY A 118 3.12 14.93 13.31
CA GLY A 118 2.94 14.57 11.88
C GLY A 118 1.93 13.46 11.58
N GLY A 119 1.43 12.73 12.58
CA GLY A 119 0.68 11.49 12.36
C GLY A 119 -0.63 11.63 11.55
N LEU A 120 -1.26 12.81 11.55
CA LEU A 120 -2.52 13.02 10.80
C LEU A 120 -2.28 13.11 9.29
N VAL A 121 -1.15 13.71 8.87
CA VAL A 121 -0.78 13.84 7.46
C VAL A 121 -0.48 12.46 6.88
N LEU A 122 0.37 11.69 7.57
CA LEU A 122 0.70 10.31 7.19
C LEU A 122 -0.55 9.42 7.15
N LEU A 123 -1.46 9.56 8.12
CA LEU A 123 -2.74 8.83 8.11
C LEU A 123 -3.55 9.11 6.84
N VAL A 124 -3.68 10.39 6.47
CA VAL A 124 -4.44 10.79 5.28
C VAL A 124 -3.76 10.28 4.00
N ALA A 125 -2.43 10.39 3.90
CA ALA A 125 -1.67 9.89 2.76
C ALA A 125 -1.86 8.38 2.57
N VAL A 126 -1.67 7.60 3.64
CA VAL A 126 -1.87 6.14 3.66
C VAL A 126 -3.31 5.78 3.32
N ALA A 127 -4.30 6.48 3.89
CA ALA A 127 -5.71 6.23 3.62
C ALA A 127 -6.08 6.47 2.14
N VAL A 128 -5.56 7.53 1.54
CA VAL A 128 -5.79 7.88 0.14
C VAL A 128 -5.14 6.85 -0.79
N GLY A 129 -3.91 6.41 -0.49
CA GLY A 129 -3.20 5.39 -1.27
C GLY A 129 -3.84 4.00 -1.20
N ASN A 130 -4.28 3.59 -0.01
CA ASN A 130 -4.89 2.27 0.23
C ASN A 130 -6.27 2.09 -0.41
N THR A 131 -7.00 3.19 -0.64
CA THR A 131 -8.38 3.11 -1.16
C THR A 131 -8.45 2.56 -2.59
N PRO A 132 -7.70 3.12 -3.58
CA PRO A 132 -7.63 2.55 -4.92
C PRO A 132 -7.14 1.10 -4.97
N GLU A 133 -6.18 0.74 -4.13
CA GLU A 133 -5.66 -0.64 -4.08
C GLU A 133 -6.71 -1.63 -3.62
N ALA A 134 -7.42 -1.33 -2.52
CA ALA A 134 -8.45 -2.21 -2.01
C ALA A 134 -9.61 -2.36 -2.98
N ILE A 135 -10.03 -1.27 -3.64
CA ILE A 135 -11.09 -1.32 -4.64
C ILE A 135 -10.67 -2.18 -5.83
N SER A 136 -9.47 -1.94 -6.35
CA SER A 136 -8.99 -2.65 -7.53
C SER A 136 -8.66 -4.11 -7.24
N GLY A 137 -7.91 -4.40 -6.18
CA GLY A 137 -7.61 -5.77 -5.76
C GLY A 137 -8.86 -6.59 -5.45
N ALA A 138 -9.85 -5.99 -4.78
CA ALA A 138 -11.10 -6.70 -4.50
C ALA A 138 -12.00 -6.86 -5.73
N ALA A 139 -12.02 -5.89 -6.65
CA ALA A 139 -12.69 -6.05 -7.95
C ALA A 139 -12.07 -7.19 -8.77
N GLN A 140 -10.74 -7.31 -8.77
CA GLN A 140 -10.05 -8.42 -9.44
C GLN A 140 -10.32 -9.77 -8.76
N MET A 141 -10.49 -9.80 -7.43
CA MET A 141 -10.91 -11.02 -6.70
C MET A 141 -12.34 -11.42 -6.99
N ARG A 142 -13.25 -10.46 -7.21
CA ARG A 142 -14.66 -10.73 -7.56
C ARG A 142 -14.77 -11.46 -8.89
N ASP A 143 -13.97 -11.05 -9.86
CA ASP A 143 -14.04 -11.59 -11.21
C ASP A 143 -13.44 -13.02 -11.28
N GLN A 144 -12.91 -13.54 -10.17
CA GLN A 144 -12.50 -14.93 -9.99
C GLN A 144 -13.69 -15.81 -9.58
N HIS A 145 -14.19 -16.65 -10.50
CA HIS A 145 -15.35 -17.53 -10.28
C HIS A 145 -15.24 -18.54 -9.12
N ARG A 146 -14.07 -18.70 -8.48
CA ARG A 146 -13.83 -19.68 -7.40
C ARG A 146 -13.81 -19.09 -6.00
N LEU A 147 -13.73 -17.77 -5.85
CA LEU A 147 -13.66 -17.11 -4.55
C LEU A 147 -15.03 -16.52 -4.18
N SER A 148 -15.60 -16.90 -3.03
CA SER A 148 -16.83 -16.26 -2.59
C SER A 148 -16.56 -14.82 -2.16
N HIS A 149 -17.51 -13.91 -2.41
CA HIS A 149 -17.34 -12.49 -2.07
C HIS A 149 -17.08 -12.30 -0.56
N LEU A 150 -17.70 -13.12 0.29
CA LEU A 150 -17.45 -13.12 1.74
C LEU A 150 -16.01 -13.51 2.09
N ARG A 151 -15.42 -14.48 1.38
CA ARG A 151 -14.02 -14.86 1.58
C ARG A 151 -13.09 -13.73 1.15
N ALA A 152 -13.31 -13.16 -0.03
CA ALA A 152 -12.54 -12.01 -0.53
C ALA A 152 -12.58 -10.86 0.49
N TRP A 153 -13.77 -10.46 0.93
CA TRP A 153 -13.94 -9.40 1.91
C TRP A 153 -13.27 -9.73 3.26
N SER A 154 -13.39 -10.98 3.73
CA SER A 154 -12.76 -11.40 4.99
C SER A 154 -11.23 -11.33 4.94
N LEU A 155 -10.62 -11.55 3.78
CA LEU A 155 -9.17 -11.42 3.60
C LEU A 155 -8.74 -9.96 3.71
N TRP A 156 -9.44 -9.05 3.02
CA TRP A 156 -9.18 -7.61 3.14
C TRP A 156 -9.44 -7.08 4.56
N ALA A 157 -10.48 -7.57 5.23
CA ALA A 157 -10.75 -7.24 6.63
C ALA A 157 -9.66 -7.78 7.56
N ALA A 158 -9.14 -9.00 7.32
CA ALA A 158 -8.03 -9.55 8.08
C ALA A 158 -6.74 -8.75 7.86
N THR A 159 -6.45 -8.33 6.63
CA THR A 159 -5.35 -7.41 6.31
C THR A 159 -5.50 -6.08 7.06
N ALA A 160 -6.69 -5.48 7.02
CA ALA A 160 -6.98 -4.25 7.75
C ALA A 160 -6.73 -4.41 9.27
N VAL A 161 -7.23 -5.49 9.87
CA VAL A 161 -6.99 -5.79 11.30
C VAL A 161 -5.50 -5.98 11.58
N LEU A 162 -4.77 -6.71 10.73
CA LEU A 162 -3.32 -6.88 10.86
C LEU A 162 -2.62 -5.51 10.88
N LEU A 163 -2.95 -4.60 9.97
CA LEU A 163 -2.33 -3.28 9.91
C LEU A 163 -2.62 -2.44 11.16
N VAL A 164 -3.85 -2.49 11.69
CA VAL A 164 -4.17 -1.84 12.98
C VAL A 164 -3.32 -2.40 14.12
N LEU A 165 -3.19 -3.72 14.19
CA LEU A 165 -2.37 -4.39 15.22
C LEU A 165 -0.90 -3.99 15.09
N VAL A 166 -0.41 -3.84 13.87
CA VAL A 166 0.95 -3.37 13.58
C VAL A 166 1.15 -1.92 14.01
N THR A 167 0.19 -1.02 13.79
CA THR A 167 0.24 0.37 14.32
C THR A 167 0.30 0.40 15.83
N VAL A 168 -0.58 -0.37 16.49
CA VAL A 168 -0.63 -0.44 17.95
C VAL A 168 0.66 -1.05 18.51
N GLY A 169 1.17 -2.09 17.85
CA GLY A 169 2.46 -2.72 18.18
C GLY A 169 3.60 -1.72 18.06
N GLY A 170 3.71 -1.01 16.93
CA GLY A 170 4.72 0.03 16.70
C GLY A 170 4.68 1.13 17.76
N TYR A 171 3.49 1.60 18.14
CA TYR A 171 3.32 2.55 19.24
C TYR A 171 3.74 1.98 20.60
N ALA A 172 3.50 0.68 20.85
CA ALA A 172 3.84 0.05 22.12
C ALA A 172 5.35 -0.15 22.30
N VAL A 173 6.09 -0.32 21.20
CA VAL A 173 7.55 -0.54 21.22
C VAL A 173 8.34 0.70 20.81
N SER A 174 7.69 1.85 20.61
CA SER A 174 8.31 3.08 20.09
C SER A 174 9.56 3.50 20.84
N ASP A 175 9.57 3.31 22.17
CA ASP A 175 10.68 3.75 23.03
C ASP A 175 11.89 2.81 22.96
N THR A 176 11.77 1.67 22.28
CA THR A 176 12.78 0.61 22.22
C THR A 176 13.33 0.37 20.81
N VAL A 177 12.65 0.87 19.78
CA VAL A 177 13.06 0.70 18.39
C VAL A 177 13.88 1.91 17.95
N SER A 178 15.08 1.68 17.42
CA SER A 178 15.93 2.76 16.91
C SER A 178 15.36 3.36 15.62
N ALA A 179 15.59 4.66 15.42
CA ALA A 179 15.23 5.36 14.18
C ALA A 179 15.84 4.66 12.94
N SER A 180 17.09 4.19 13.04
CA SER A 180 17.74 3.42 11.98
C SER A 180 17.03 2.11 11.62
N ALA A 181 16.45 1.40 12.60
CA ALA A 181 15.68 0.19 12.33
C ALA A 181 14.37 0.50 11.58
N ILE A 182 13.68 1.57 11.97
CA ILE A 182 12.45 2.05 11.31
C ILE A 182 12.77 2.46 9.87
N ALA A 183 13.79 3.30 9.68
CA ALA A 183 14.29 3.71 8.38
C ALA A 183 14.63 2.53 7.47
N THR A 184 15.31 1.51 8.00
CA THR A 184 15.63 0.29 7.22
C THR A 184 14.37 -0.45 6.77
N VAL A 185 13.38 -0.58 7.65
CA VAL A 185 12.09 -1.23 7.34
C VAL A 185 11.27 -0.39 6.35
N GLN A 186 11.29 0.95 6.45
CA GLN A 186 10.65 1.85 5.49
C GLN A 186 11.29 1.77 4.10
N ALA A 187 12.63 1.72 4.01
CA ALA A 187 13.31 1.52 2.74
C ALA A 187 12.95 0.18 2.10
N LEU A 188 12.83 -0.89 2.91
CA LEU A 188 12.35 -2.19 2.45
C LEU A 188 10.92 -2.11 1.91
N ALA A 189 10.02 -1.42 2.62
CA ALA A 189 8.66 -1.13 2.15
C ALA A 189 8.66 -0.44 0.79
N GLY A 190 9.42 0.66 0.67
CA GLY A 190 9.50 1.43 -0.56
C GLY A 190 9.97 0.59 -1.75
N GLY A 191 10.84 -0.38 -1.52
CA GLY A 191 11.21 -1.39 -2.51
C GLY A 191 10.06 -2.28 -2.95
N ALA A 192 9.29 -2.81 -2.00
CA ALA A 192 8.10 -3.60 -2.30
C ALA A 192 7.05 -2.77 -3.06
N THR A 193 6.85 -1.50 -2.69
CA THR A 193 5.93 -0.57 -3.35
C THR A 193 6.37 -0.29 -4.79
N ILE A 194 7.65 0.00 -5.04
CA ILE A 194 8.16 0.17 -6.40
C ILE A 194 7.92 -1.09 -7.23
N ALA A 195 8.13 -2.27 -6.64
CA ALA A 195 7.91 -3.53 -7.33
C ALA A 195 6.44 -3.76 -7.69
N VAL A 196 5.49 -3.60 -6.75
CA VAL A 196 4.05 -3.75 -7.05
C VAL A 196 3.57 -2.76 -8.10
N LEU A 197 4.08 -1.52 -8.06
CA LEU A 197 3.77 -0.50 -9.06
C LEU A 197 4.22 -0.94 -10.45
N ALA A 198 5.46 -1.40 -10.56
CA ALA A 198 6.08 -1.74 -11.83
C ALA A 198 5.50 -3.00 -12.47
N VAL A 199 5.21 -4.04 -11.68
CA VAL A 199 4.82 -5.35 -12.23
C VAL A 199 3.31 -5.60 -12.21
N ALA A 200 2.56 -4.95 -11.34
CA ALA A 200 1.13 -5.21 -11.18
C ALA A 200 0.27 -3.97 -11.47
N LEU A 201 0.42 -2.88 -10.70
CA LEU A 201 -0.57 -1.81 -10.69
C LEU A 201 -0.55 -0.94 -11.96
N MET A 202 0.63 -0.44 -12.39
CA MET A 202 0.72 0.40 -13.59
C MET A 202 0.40 -0.38 -14.89
N PRO A 203 0.93 -1.61 -15.10
CA PRO A 203 0.57 -2.40 -16.28
C PRO A 203 -0.94 -2.67 -16.36
N GLU A 204 -1.58 -2.97 -15.23
CA GLU A 204 -3.02 -3.21 -15.18
C GLU A 204 -3.84 -1.95 -15.46
N ALA A 205 -3.46 -0.82 -14.85
CA ALA A 205 -4.08 0.46 -15.12
C ALA A 205 -4.05 0.77 -16.62
N TYR A 206 -2.89 0.63 -17.25
CA TYR A 206 -2.72 0.84 -18.69
C TYR A 206 -3.52 -0.16 -19.53
N ARG A 207 -3.58 -1.44 -19.14
CA ARG A 207 -4.37 -2.46 -19.85
C ARG A 207 -5.87 -2.13 -19.86
N GLN A 208 -6.39 -1.57 -18.77
CA GLN A 208 -7.81 -1.22 -18.64
C GLN A 208 -8.15 0.16 -19.22
N GLY A 209 -7.30 1.17 -19.01
CA GLY A 209 -7.56 2.56 -19.40
C GLY A 209 -6.85 3.02 -20.67
N GLY A 210 -5.74 2.41 -21.05
CA GLY A 210 -4.90 2.87 -22.15
C GLY A 210 -4.12 4.14 -21.81
N TRP A 211 -3.84 4.97 -22.82
CA TRP A 211 -2.88 6.08 -22.75
C TRP A 211 -3.18 7.16 -21.69
N TRP A 212 -4.45 7.46 -21.43
CA TRP A 212 -4.81 8.57 -20.52
C TRP A 212 -4.54 8.25 -19.05
N THR A 213 -4.27 6.98 -18.72
CA THR A 213 -3.86 6.57 -17.37
C THR A 213 -2.62 7.30 -16.90
N GLY A 214 -1.71 7.68 -17.81
CA GLY A 214 -0.55 8.52 -17.46
C GLY A 214 -0.96 9.88 -16.88
N LEU A 215 -2.06 10.49 -17.34
CA LEU A 215 -2.58 11.74 -16.78
C LEU A 215 -3.16 11.52 -15.37
N ALA A 216 -3.86 10.40 -15.15
CA ALA A 216 -4.37 10.04 -13.84
C ALA A 216 -3.24 9.77 -12.84
N THR A 217 -2.15 9.11 -13.27
CA THR A 217 -0.93 8.93 -12.46
C THR A 217 -0.28 10.26 -12.13
N ALA A 218 -0.11 11.16 -13.09
CA ALA A 218 0.43 12.49 -12.83
C ALA A 218 -0.45 13.27 -11.83
N LEU A 219 -1.79 13.19 -11.98
CA LEU A 219 -2.72 13.81 -11.04
C LEU A 219 -2.59 13.23 -9.63
N GLY A 220 -2.52 11.91 -9.50
CA GLY A 220 -2.31 11.24 -8.22
C GLY A 220 -1.03 11.69 -7.53
N PHE A 221 0.07 11.76 -8.29
CA PHE A 221 1.34 12.27 -7.78
C PHE A 221 1.22 13.70 -7.27
N VAL A 222 0.63 14.61 -8.05
CA VAL A 222 0.44 16.01 -7.66
C VAL A 222 -0.43 16.14 -6.41
N VAL A 223 -1.53 15.38 -6.34
CA VAL A 223 -2.43 15.41 -5.18
C VAL A 223 -1.73 14.87 -3.93
N ALA A 224 -1.02 13.75 -4.02
CA ALA A 224 -0.27 13.21 -2.89
C ALA A 224 0.79 14.19 -2.40
N PHE A 225 1.58 14.75 -3.31
CA PHE A 225 2.61 15.71 -2.95
C PHE A 225 2.04 17.00 -2.33
N ALA A 226 0.88 17.47 -2.82
CA ALA A 226 0.19 18.63 -2.24
C ALA A 226 -0.45 18.35 -0.88
N LEU A 227 -0.74 17.10 -0.55
CA LEU A 227 -1.29 16.69 0.75
C LEU A 227 -0.20 16.33 1.77
N GLY A 228 0.94 15.81 1.30
CA GLY A 228 2.07 15.41 2.14
C GLY A 228 3.14 16.50 2.34
N GLY A 229 3.07 17.60 1.60
CA GLY A 229 3.97 18.77 1.71
C GLY A 229 3.51 19.86 2.67
#